data_AF-A0A659UM94-F1
#
_entry.id   AF-A0A659UM94-F1
#
_cell.length_a   1.000
_cell.length_b   1.000
_cell.length_c   1.000
_cell.angle_alpha   90.00
_cell.angle_beta   90.00
_cell.angle_gamma   90.00
#
_symmetry.space_group_name_H-M   'P 1'
#
loop_
_entity.id
_entity.type
_entity.pdbx_description
1 polymer ?
#
loop_
_entity_poly.entity_id
_entity_poly.type
_entity_poly.pdbx_seq_one_letter_code
_entity_poly.pdbx_strand_id
1 'polypeptide(L)'
;TASTEYFTKNYKAFSGIEPSNPAADRSYDAGAIVGLAIAIAGSEDPAKIKDAMYKAVDPAGTPIYAGKEEFAKALGLIKDGKPIRYEGVIGPVAFDKFGDITGPF
;
A
#
# COMPACT_ATOMS: atom_id res chain seq x y z
N THR A 1 9.92 -6.32 -9.27
CA THR A 1 9.67 -7.05 -8.00
C THR A 1 8.40 -7.86 -8.13
N ALA A 2 8.04 -8.68 -7.14
CA ALA A 2 6.75 -9.39 -7.12
C ALA A 2 5.56 -8.43 -7.34
N SER A 3 5.62 -7.23 -6.72
CA SER A 3 4.62 -6.18 -6.91
C SER A 3 4.55 -5.67 -8.37
N THR A 4 5.69 -5.42 -9.01
CA THR A 4 5.75 -5.01 -10.43
C THR A 4 5.15 -6.06 -11.36
N GLU A 5 5.45 -7.34 -11.12
CA GLU A 5 4.93 -8.46 -11.91
C GLU A 5 3.42 -8.60 -11.77
N TYR A 6 2.92 -8.54 -10.52
CA TYR A 6 1.49 -8.56 -10.25
C TYR A 6 0.77 -7.38 -10.93
N PHE A 7 1.29 -6.17 -10.76
CA PHE A 7 0.69 -4.96 -11.33
C PHE A 7 0.66 -5.02 -12.86
N THR A 8 1.80 -5.29 -13.50
CA THR A 8 1.89 -5.35 -14.97
C THR A 8 0.94 -6.39 -15.57
N LYS A 9 0.77 -7.54 -14.89
CA LYS A 9 -0.09 -8.63 -15.34
C LYS A 9 -1.59 -8.30 -15.20
N ASN A 10 -1.99 -7.64 -14.12
CA ASN A 10 -3.40 -7.57 -13.73
C ASN A 10 -4.03 -6.17 -13.88
N TYR A 11 -3.24 -5.09 -13.84
CA TYR A 11 -3.75 -3.72 -13.73
C TYR A 11 -4.77 -3.36 -14.82
N LYS A 12 -4.40 -3.58 -16.08
CA LYS A 12 -5.29 -3.30 -17.22
C LYS A 12 -6.60 -4.08 -17.16
N ALA A 13 -6.57 -5.34 -16.72
CA ALA A 13 -7.74 -6.20 -16.71
C ALA A 13 -8.82 -5.69 -15.74
N PHE A 14 -8.44 -5.14 -14.59
CA PHE A 14 -9.41 -4.64 -13.62
C PHE A 14 -9.71 -3.14 -13.75
N SER A 15 -8.78 -2.34 -14.28
CA SER A 15 -8.93 -0.88 -14.36
C SER A 15 -9.30 -0.36 -15.75
N GLY A 16 -8.99 -1.11 -16.81
CA GLY A 16 -9.02 -0.62 -18.19
C GLY A 16 -7.87 0.34 -18.56
N ILE A 17 -6.93 0.60 -17.64
CA ILE A 17 -5.82 1.53 -17.82
C ILE A 17 -4.53 0.76 -18.11
N GLU A 18 -3.72 1.21 -19.06
CA GLU A 18 -2.42 0.61 -19.32
C GLU A 18 -1.48 0.78 -18.12
N PRO A 19 -0.76 -0.27 -17.68
CA PRO A 19 0.19 -0.15 -16.57
C PRO A 19 1.35 0.80 -16.89
N SER A 20 1.64 1.05 -18.16
CA SER A 20 2.65 2.02 -18.61
C SER A 20 2.17 3.46 -18.61
N ASN A 21 0.89 3.73 -18.32
CA ASN A 21 0.40 5.10 -18.30
C ASN A 21 1.09 5.91 -17.19
N PRO A 22 1.32 7.22 -17.42
CA PRO A 22 1.90 8.08 -16.40
C PRO A 22 1.16 7.97 -15.06
N ALA A 23 1.92 7.80 -13.98
CA ALA A 23 1.42 7.69 -12.61
C ALA A 23 0.47 6.52 -12.29
N ALA A 24 0.30 5.54 -13.18
CA ALA A 24 -0.54 4.37 -12.91
C ALA A 24 -0.02 3.55 -11.73
N ASP A 25 1.30 3.32 -11.68
CA ASP A 25 2.03 2.66 -10.59
C ASP A 25 1.84 3.36 -9.24
N ARG A 26 2.09 4.67 -9.21
CA ARG A 26 2.01 5.53 -8.01
C ARG A 26 0.58 5.64 -7.50
N SER A 27 -0.40 5.72 -8.42
CA SER A 27 -1.82 5.80 -8.05
C SER A 27 -2.33 4.48 -7.48
N TYR A 28 -1.87 3.35 -8.03
CA TYR A 28 -2.16 2.03 -7.48
C TYR A 28 -1.61 1.89 -6.06
N ASP A 29 -0.35 2.26 -5.83
CA ASP A 29 0.25 2.21 -4.50
C ASP A 29 -0.38 3.19 -3.52
N ALA A 30 -0.75 4.40 -3.95
CA ALA A 30 -1.50 5.33 -3.12
C ALA A 30 -2.85 4.75 -2.67
N GLY A 31 -3.61 4.15 -3.60
CA GLY A 31 -4.87 3.48 -3.29
C GLY A 31 -4.69 2.30 -2.34
N ALA A 32 -3.64 1.52 -2.53
CA ALA A 32 -3.26 0.42 -1.66
C ALA A 32 -3.00 0.88 -0.21
N ILE A 33 -2.16 1.91 -0.05
CA ILE A 33 -1.80 2.46 1.26
C ILE A 33 -3.04 3.02 1.97
N VAL A 34 -3.90 3.77 1.27
CA VAL A 34 -5.14 4.31 1.85
C VAL A 34 -6.08 3.18 2.30
N GLY A 35 -6.25 2.14 1.49
CA GLY A 35 -7.08 0.98 1.86
C GLY A 35 -6.55 0.25 3.10
N LEU A 36 -5.24 0.05 3.20
CA LEU A 36 -4.60 -0.55 4.37
C LEU A 36 -4.71 0.35 5.60
N ALA A 37 -4.55 1.67 5.44
CA ALA A 37 -4.72 2.63 6.52
C ALA A 37 -6.15 2.62 7.09
N ILE A 38 -7.17 2.52 6.24
CA ILE A 38 -8.57 2.35 6.67
C ILE A 38 -8.72 1.05 7.47
N ALA A 39 -8.15 -0.05 7.00
CA ALA A 39 -8.20 -1.33 7.71
C ALA A 39 -7.50 -1.27 9.09
N ILE A 40 -6.34 -0.61 9.18
CA ILE A 40 -5.62 -0.38 10.44
C ILE A 40 -6.41 0.53 11.38
N ALA A 41 -7.02 1.59 10.85
CA ALA A 41 -7.82 2.52 11.65
C ALA A 41 -9.09 1.86 12.21
N GLY A 42 -9.63 0.85 11.51
CA GLY A 42 -10.90 0.21 11.84
C GLY A 42 -12.05 1.22 11.87
N SER A 43 -11.94 2.30 11.11
CA SER A 43 -12.82 3.47 11.19
C SER A 43 -12.75 4.29 9.91
N GLU A 44 -13.86 4.95 9.58
CA GLU A 44 -13.94 5.92 8.48
C GLU A 44 -13.58 7.35 8.91
N ASP A 45 -13.16 7.54 10.17
CA ASP A 45 -12.72 8.83 10.70
C ASP A 45 -11.44 9.32 9.98
N PRO A 46 -11.48 10.47 9.29
CA PRO A 46 -10.34 10.99 8.54
C PRO A 46 -9.08 11.20 9.40
N ALA A 47 -9.23 11.58 10.67
CA ALA A 47 -8.09 11.79 11.56
C ALA A 47 -7.40 10.45 11.88
N LYS A 48 -8.18 9.40 12.12
CA LYS A 48 -7.64 8.05 12.38
C LYS A 48 -7.00 7.43 11.15
N ILE A 49 -7.58 7.65 9.97
CA ILE A 49 -7.00 7.19 8.70
C ILE A 49 -5.66 7.88 8.47
N LYS A 50 -5.59 9.21 8.65
CA LYS A 50 -4.34 9.97 8.54
C LYS A 50 -3.25 9.40 9.45
N ASP A 51 -3.57 9.13 10.71
CA ASP A 51 -2.60 8.56 11.64
C ASP A 51 -2.18 7.12 11.27
N ALA A 52 -3.09 6.36 10.66
CA ALA A 52 -2.84 5.00 10.19
C ALA A 52 -2.00 4.92 8.90
N MET A 53 -1.92 5.99 8.10
CA MET A 53 -1.09 6.03 6.87
C MET A 53 0.36 5.65 7.16
N TYR A 54 0.94 6.15 8.25
CA TYR A 54 2.31 5.84 8.65
C TYR A 54 2.47 4.38 9.10
N LYS A 55 1.42 3.78 9.67
CA LYS A 55 1.41 2.38 10.12
C LYS A 55 1.29 1.37 8.98
N ALA A 56 0.73 1.78 7.85
CA ALA A 56 0.64 0.93 6.66
C ALA A 56 2.02 0.63 6.03
N VAL A 57 3.01 1.48 6.34
CA VAL A 57 4.39 1.40 5.84
C VAL A 57 5.40 1.33 7.00
N ASP A 58 5.01 0.75 8.14
CA ASP A 58 5.87 0.67 9.32
C ASP A 58 7.15 -0.13 8.99
N PRO A 59 8.36 0.44 9.16
CA PRO A 59 9.61 -0.26 8.84
C PRO A 59 9.82 -1.56 9.63
N ALA A 60 9.22 -1.70 10.82
CA ALA A 60 9.25 -2.91 11.65
C ALA A 60 8.16 -3.93 11.27
N GLY A 61 7.29 -3.59 10.31
CA GLY A 61 6.20 -4.44 9.87
C GLY A 61 6.63 -5.59 8.95
N THR A 62 5.76 -6.59 8.85
CA THR A 62 5.93 -7.67 7.87
C THR A 62 5.74 -7.11 6.45
N PRO A 63 6.64 -7.39 5.50
CA PRO A 63 6.46 -6.97 4.11
C PRO A 63 5.18 -7.51 3.50
N ILE A 64 4.42 -6.61 2.88
CA ILE A 64 3.19 -6.87 2.13
C ILE A 64 3.37 -6.31 0.72
N TYR A 65 3.32 -7.19 -0.28
CA TYR A 65 3.47 -6.80 -1.68
C TYR A 65 2.13 -6.48 -2.36
N ALA A 66 2.16 -5.99 -3.60
CA ALA A 66 0.94 -5.74 -4.36
C ALA A 66 0.21 -7.05 -4.70
N GLY A 67 -1.09 -7.08 -4.44
CA GLY A 67 -2.00 -8.09 -4.95
C GLY A 67 -2.95 -8.69 -3.94
N LYS A 68 -3.97 -9.40 -4.43
CA LYS A 68 -5.09 -9.88 -3.61
C LYS A 68 -4.65 -10.75 -2.43
N GLU A 69 -3.74 -11.68 -2.67
CA GLU A 69 -3.26 -12.63 -1.67
C GLU A 69 -2.47 -11.93 -0.56
N GLU A 70 -1.61 -10.98 -0.94
CA GLU A 70 -0.83 -10.18 0.01
C GLU A 70 -1.71 -9.22 0.80
N PHE A 71 -2.75 -8.65 0.19
CA PHE A 71 -3.75 -7.87 0.90
C PHE A 71 -4.53 -8.71 1.91
N ALA A 72 -4.94 -9.94 1.54
CA ALA A 72 -5.61 -10.84 2.49
C ALA A 72 -4.70 -11.17 3.69
N LYS A 73 -3.42 -11.42 3.45
CA LYS A 73 -2.39 -11.58 4.50
C LYS A 73 -2.28 -10.33 5.37
N ALA A 74 -2.21 -9.14 4.77
CA ALA A 74 -2.14 -7.87 5.49
C ALA A 74 -3.35 -7.66 6.41
N LEU A 75 -4.56 -7.90 5.91
CA LEU A 75 -5.78 -7.81 6.71
C LEU A 75 -5.78 -8.80 7.89
N GLY A 76 -5.25 -10.01 7.69
CA GLY A 76 -5.04 -10.97 8.77
C GLY A 76 -4.08 -10.46 9.85
N LEU A 77 -2.92 -9.92 9.44
CA LEU A 77 -1.94 -9.34 10.37
C LEU A 77 -2.51 -8.12 11.11
N ILE A 78 -3.22 -7.23 10.42
CA ILE A 78 -3.88 -6.06 11.00
C ILE A 78 -4.90 -6.50 12.04
N LYS A 79 -5.71 -7.52 11.75
CA LYS A 79 -6.67 -8.09 12.70
C LYS A 79 -5.99 -8.66 13.95
N ASP A 80 -4.81 -9.25 13.79
CA ASP A 80 -3.97 -9.75 14.89
C ASP A 80 -3.21 -8.63 15.63
N GLY A 81 -3.34 -7.37 15.22
CA GLY A 81 -2.60 -6.23 15.78
C GLY A 81 -1.11 -6.23 15.45
N LYS A 82 -0.68 -6.95 14.41
CA LYS A 82 0.72 -7.05 13.98
C LYS A 82 1.05 -5.95 12.96
N PRO A 83 2.24 -5.33 13.06
CA PRO A 83 2.64 -4.28 12.13
C PRO A 83 2.88 -4.84 10.72
N ILE A 84 2.56 -4.03 9.71
CA ILE A 84 2.76 -4.35 8.29
C ILE A 84 3.63 -3.28 7.63
N ARG A 85 4.28 -3.66 6.53
CA ARG A 85 5.06 -2.76 5.70
C ARG A 85 4.67 -2.96 4.25
N TYR A 86 3.83 -2.09 3.71
CA TYR A 86 3.47 -2.15 2.30
C TYR A 86 4.68 -1.80 1.42
N GLU A 87 5.00 -2.68 0.48
CA GLU A 87 6.07 -2.52 -0.51
C GLU A 87 5.47 -2.72 -1.91
N GLY A 88 5.06 -1.61 -2.50
CA GLY A 88 4.25 -1.59 -3.69
C GLY A 88 5.01 -1.77 -5.00
N VAL A 89 4.38 -1.33 -6.08
CA VAL A 89 4.93 -1.31 -7.43
C VAL A 89 6.16 -0.41 -7.50
N ILE A 90 6.12 0.74 -6.84
CA ILE A 90 7.20 1.72 -6.76
C ILE A 90 8.23 1.39 -5.66
N GLY A 91 8.12 0.21 -5.04
CA GLY A 91 9.01 -0.25 -3.99
C GLY A 91 8.62 0.22 -2.59
N PRO A 92 9.55 0.17 -1.62
CA PRO A 92 9.31 0.60 -0.25
C PRO A 92 9.13 2.12 -0.19
N VAL A 93 8.02 2.53 0.42
CA VAL A 93 7.65 3.94 0.65
C VAL A 93 7.75 4.22 2.14
N ALA A 94 8.29 5.38 2.50
CA ALA A 94 8.18 5.93 3.85
C ALA A 94 7.69 7.38 3.76
N PHE A 95 6.94 7.83 4.77
CA PHE A 95 6.48 9.21 4.86
C PHE A 95 7.32 9.98 5.88
N ASP A 96 7.75 11.19 5.53
CA ASP A 96 8.31 12.11 6.50
C ASP A 96 7.22 12.80 7.34
N LYS A 97 7.61 13.70 8.25
CA LYS A 97 6.66 14.40 9.14
C LYS A 97 5.67 15.33 8.42
N PHE A 98 5.93 15.66 7.16
CA PHE A 98 5.06 16.49 6.32
C PHE A 98 4.16 15.64 5.42
N GLY A 99 4.38 14.32 5.37
CA GLY A 99 3.68 13.39 4.50
C GLY A 99 4.34 13.24 3.13
N ASP A 100 5.57 13.74 2.95
CA ASP A 100 6.33 13.56 1.72
C ASP A 100 6.90 12.15 1.65
N ILE A 101 6.89 11.58 0.44
CA ILE A 101 7.49 10.26 0.20
C ILE A 101 9.01 10.38 0.27
N THR A 102 9.61 9.49 1.05
CA THR A 102 11.05 9.32 1.20
C THR A 102 11.42 7.88 0.80
N GLY A 103 12.44 7.73 -0.04
CA GLY A 103 12.87 6.42 -0.55
C GLY A 103 13.57 6.52 -1.91
N PRO A 104 14.24 5.44 -2.36
CA PRO A 104 14.80 5.37 -3.70
C PRO A 104 13.66 5.17 -4.71
N PHE A 105 13.47 6.12 -5.63
CA PHE A 105 12.53 6.02 -6.74
C PHE A 105 13.01 5.05 -7.83
#